data_AF-A0A6V7HZ54-F1
#
_entry.id   AF-A0A6V7HZ54-F1
#
_cell.length_a   1.000
_cell.length_b   1.000
_cell.length_c   1.000
_cell.angle_alpha   90.00
_cell.angle_beta   90.00
_cell.angle_gamma   90.00
#
_symmetry.space_group_name_H-M   'P 1'
#
loop_
_entity.id
_entity.type
_entity.pdbx_description
1 polymer ?
#
loop_
_entity_poly.entity_id
_entity_poly.type
_entity_poly.pdbx_seq_one_letter_code
_entity_poly.pdbx_strand_id
1 'polypeptide(L)'
;KTGTNKITRDSTQSIYVVPDQVSGRAYWNKIIAGLEKDEVFQYNGQLYGFPERLLLPKGKREGLPLKMFVYVTPFHEDQAVTVESPIWGTTVVDGKPLGYPLDRPVIRHVFHGVPNAYFKDVVVFHKNLEELNQTV
;
A
#
# COMPACT_ATOMS: atom_id res chain seq x y z
N LYS A 1 -8.90 -19.91 -3.48
CA LYS A 1 -9.12 -21.37 -3.42
C LYS A 1 -10.57 -21.61 -3.01
N THR A 2 -11.16 -22.76 -3.31
CA THR A 2 -12.52 -23.07 -2.82
C THR A 2 -12.53 -23.15 -1.29
N GLY A 3 -13.58 -22.63 -0.66
CA GLY A 3 -13.75 -22.66 0.80
C GLY A 3 -13.28 -21.39 1.51
N THR A 4 -12.96 -21.53 2.80
CA THR A 4 -12.52 -20.40 3.65
C THR A 4 -11.07 -20.06 3.33
N ASN A 5 -10.79 -18.80 3.00
CA ASN A 5 -9.46 -18.31 2.70
C ASN A 5 -9.08 -17.20 3.70
N LYS A 6 -7.81 -17.18 4.12
CA LYS A 6 -7.22 -16.09 4.91
C LYS A 6 -6.17 -15.40 4.07
N ILE A 7 -6.29 -14.08 3.91
CA ILE A 7 -5.33 -13.23 3.19
C ILE A 7 -4.66 -12.34 4.24
N THR A 8 -3.33 -12.27 4.19
CA THR A 8 -2.53 -11.38 5.02
C THR A 8 -1.70 -10.51 4.10
N ARG A 9 -1.69 -9.20 4.36
CA ARG A 9 -0.95 -8.21 3.59
C ARG A 9 -0.31 -7.22 4.53
N ASP A 10 0.98 -7.01 4.36
CA ASP A 10 1.75 -6.03 5.10
C ASP A 10 1.60 -4.63 4.48
N SER A 11 1.75 -3.57 5.27
CA SER A 11 1.68 -2.19 4.78
C SER A 11 2.76 -1.89 3.74
N THR A 12 3.94 -2.49 3.89
CA THR A 12 5.08 -2.37 2.96
C THR A 12 4.77 -2.95 1.57
N GLN A 13 3.76 -3.82 1.47
CA GLN A 13 3.34 -4.43 0.20
C GLN A 13 2.30 -3.60 -0.55
N SER A 14 1.99 -2.37 -0.11
CA SER A 14 1.06 -1.50 -0.81
C SER A 14 1.69 -1.00 -2.11
N ILE A 15 0.99 -1.19 -3.24
CA ILE A 15 1.44 -0.71 -4.56
C ILE A 15 1.42 0.83 -4.67
N TYR A 16 0.82 1.51 -3.70
CA TYR A 16 0.69 2.97 -3.70
C TYR A 16 1.82 3.68 -2.95
N VAL A 17 2.64 2.96 -2.18
CA VAL A 17 3.68 3.56 -1.34
C VAL A 17 5.08 3.19 -1.78
N VAL A 18 6.03 4.07 -1.48
CA VAL A 18 7.46 3.82 -1.67
C VAL A 18 8.23 4.15 -0.39
N PRO A 19 9.33 3.42 -0.10
CA PRO A 19 10.20 3.73 1.02
C PRO A 19 10.96 5.04 0.78
N ASP A 20 11.63 5.51 1.82
CA ASP A 20 12.48 6.69 1.75
C ASP A 20 13.63 6.47 0.76
N GLN A 21 13.90 7.51 -0.03
CA GLN A 21 14.99 7.49 -1.00
C GLN A 21 16.34 7.43 -0.26
N VAL A 22 17.25 6.61 -0.77
CA VAL A 22 18.63 6.59 -0.27
C VAL A 22 19.35 7.87 -0.66
N SER A 23 20.25 8.34 0.20
CA SER A 23 21.06 9.53 -0.12
C SER A 23 21.95 9.26 -1.34
N GLY A 24 22.25 10.30 -2.12
CA GLY A 24 23.11 10.16 -3.31
C GLY A 24 24.49 9.56 -2.99
N ARG A 25 25.06 9.87 -1.82
CA ARG A 25 26.30 9.25 -1.34
C ARG A 25 26.15 7.76 -1.06
N ALA A 26 25.09 7.36 -0.37
CA ALA A 26 24.84 5.95 -0.10
C ALA A 26 24.56 5.17 -1.39
N TYR A 27 23.83 5.78 -2.33
CA TYR A 27 23.59 5.22 -3.65
C TYR A 27 24.88 5.03 -4.45
N TRP A 28 25.74 6.06 -4.50
CA TRP A 28 27.05 5.98 -5.14
C TRP A 28 27.93 4.88 -4.55
N ASN A 29 27.98 4.78 -3.21
CA ASN A 29 28.74 3.72 -2.54
C ASN A 29 28.24 2.32 -2.92
N LYS A 30 26.93 2.13 -3.10
CA LYS A 30 26.36 0.86 -3.57
C LYS A 30 26.77 0.53 -5.01
N ILE A 31 26.86 1.53 -5.89
CA ILE A 31 27.34 1.34 -7.27
C ILE A 31 28.80 0.89 -7.26
N ILE A 32 29.66 1.58 -6.52
CA ILE A 32 31.08 1.24 -6.41
C ILE A 32 31.26 -0.16 -5.81
N ALA A 33 30.51 -0.49 -4.76
CA ALA A 33 30.56 -1.83 -4.17
C ALA A 33 30.14 -2.93 -5.17
N GLY A 34 29.12 -2.69 -5.99
CA GLY A 34 28.73 -3.63 -7.04
C GLY A 34 29.78 -3.80 -8.14
N LEU A 35 30.53 -2.75 -8.47
CA LEU A 35 31.61 -2.80 -9.46
C LEU A 35 32.89 -3.47 -8.93
N GLU A 36 33.25 -3.22 -7.67
CA GLU A 36 34.54 -3.62 -7.10
C GLU A 36 34.48 -4.90 -6.26
N LYS A 37 33.33 -5.19 -5.65
CA LYS A 37 33.18 -6.26 -4.64
C LYS A 37 32.22 -7.37 -5.05
N ASP A 38 31.76 -7.36 -6.30
CA ASP A 38 30.77 -8.31 -6.82
C ASP A 38 29.47 -8.35 -5.98
N GLU A 39 29.13 -7.22 -5.34
CA GLU A 39 27.88 -7.09 -4.58
C GLU A 39 26.69 -6.89 -5.53
N VAL A 40 25.59 -7.58 -5.26
CA VAL A 40 24.37 -7.44 -6.08
C VAL A 40 23.76 -6.06 -5.87
N PHE A 41 23.82 -5.22 -6.90
CA PHE A 41 23.12 -3.95 -6.92
C PHE A 41 21.64 -4.16 -7.29
N GLN A 42 20.75 -4.04 -6.30
CA GLN A 42 19.31 -4.13 -6.53
C GLN A 42 18.73 -2.76 -6.91
N TYR A 43 18.14 -2.68 -8.10
CA TYR A 43 17.39 -1.52 -8.56
C TYR A 43 15.92 -1.63 -8.13
N ASN A 44 15.39 -0.61 -7.47
CA ASN A 44 13.96 -0.58 -7.15
C ASN A 44 13.17 -0.19 -8.41
N GLY A 45 12.39 -1.13 -8.95
CA GLY A 45 11.55 -0.89 -10.14
C GLY A 45 10.40 0.10 -9.91
N GLN A 46 10.01 0.33 -8.65
CA GLN A 46 8.98 1.32 -8.32
C GLN A 46 9.63 2.66 -7.94
N LEU A 47 9.79 3.52 -8.93
CA LEU A 47 10.43 4.83 -8.76
C LEU A 47 9.52 5.87 -8.09
N TYR A 48 8.21 5.72 -8.25
CA TYR A 48 7.24 6.69 -7.77
C TYR A 48 6.16 6.03 -6.90
N GLY A 49 5.73 6.79 -5.90
CA GLY A 49 4.65 6.43 -5.01
C GLY A 49 4.53 7.43 -3.88
N PHE A 50 3.52 7.24 -3.05
CA PHE A 50 3.33 8.04 -1.86
C PHE A 50 4.35 7.63 -0.79
N PRO A 51 4.98 8.56 -0.05
CA PRO A 51 5.94 8.18 0.99
C PRO A 51 5.31 7.26 2.04
N GLU A 52 5.88 6.07 2.26
CA GLU A 52 5.35 5.06 3.17
C GLU A 52 5.14 5.62 4.59
N ARG A 53 6.09 6.41 5.08
CA ARG A 53 6.04 7.06 6.41
C ARG A 53 4.88 8.04 6.59
N LEU A 54 4.18 8.42 5.52
CA LEU A 54 3.04 9.33 5.54
C LEU A 54 1.71 8.63 5.27
N LEU A 55 1.72 7.30 5.04
CA LEU A 55 0.52 6.53 4.66
C LEU A 55 -0.65 6.70 5.62
N LEU A 56 -0.36 6.85 6.92
CA LEU A 56 -1.36 7.09 7.94
C LEU A 56 -1.45 8.58 8.28
N PRO A 57 -2.67 9.11 8.49
CA PRO A 57 -2.81 10.45 9.04
C PRO A 57 -2.18 10.50 10.43
N LYS A 58 -1.77 11.70 10.86
CA LYS A 58 -1.30 11.89 12.23
C LYS A 58 -2.42 11.53 13.21
N GLY A 59 -2.19 10.48 14.01
CA GLY A 59 -3.12 10.05 15.04
C GLY A 59 -3.23 11.04 16.21
N LYS A 60 -3.96 10.64 17.24
CA LYS A 60 -4.02 11.34 18.53
C LYS A 60 -3.48 10.45 19.65
N ARG A 61 -3.10 11.02 20.79
CA ARG A 61 -2.65 10.20 21.94
C ARG A 61 -3.80 9.34 22.47
N GLU A 62 -5.00 9.92 22.53
CA GLU A 62 -6.25 9.24 22.89
C GLU A 62 -6.78 8.31 21.78
N GLY A 63 -6.15 8.31 20.60
CA GLY A 63 -6.58 7.55 19.43
C GLY A 63 -7.47 8.35 18.49
N LEU A 64 -7.18 8.26 17.19
CA LEU A 64 -8.03 8.78 16.12
C LEU A 64 -8.87 7.63 15.55
N PRO A 65 -10.18 7.57 15.81
CA PRO A 65 -11.04 6.51 15.27
C PRO A 65 -11.26 6.73 13.76
N LEU A 66 -11.00 5.69 12.98
CA LEU A 66 -11.23 5.62 11.54
C LEU A 66 -11.95 4.31 11.19
N LYS A 67 -12.39 4.19 9.93
CA LYS A 67 -12.90 2.93 9.38
C LYS A 67 -12.00 2.47 8.24
N MET A 68 -11.54 1.23 8.31
CA MET A 68 -10.88 0.56 7.20
C MET A 68 -11.94 -0.14 6.36
N PHE A 69 -11.93 0.11 5.06
CA PHE A 69 -12.82 -0.51 4.09
C PHE A 69 -12.04 -1.52 3.24
N VAL A 70 -12.57 -2.73 3.13
CA VAL A 70 -12.04 -3.79 2.28
C VAL A 70 -13.15 -4.27 1.37
N TYR A 71 -12.86 -4.36 0.08
CA TYR A 71 -13.78 -4.84 -0.94
C TYR A 71 -13.07 -5.87 -1.82
N VAL A 72 -13.71 -7.03 -2.02
CA VAL A 72 -13.16 -8.11 -2.83
C VAL A 72 -14.03 -8.27 -4.08
N THR A 73 -13.41 -8.24 -5.24
CA THR A 73 -14.08 -8.38 -6.54
C THR A 73 -13.55 -9.59 -7.30
N PRO A 74 -14.37 -10.19 -8.16
CA PRO A 74 -13.87 -11.11 -9.17
C PRO A 74 -12.87 -10.41 -10.08
N PHE A 75 -11.74 -11.08 -10.33
CA PHE A 75 -10.79 -10.71 -11.37
C PHE A 75 -11.11 -11.53 -12.62
N HIS A 76 -11.34 -10.84 -13.72
CA HIS A 76 -11.72 -11.40 -15.02
C HIS A 76 -10.58 -11.13 -15.99
N GLU A 77 -9.86 -12.18 -16.42
CA GLU A 77 -8.68 -12.05 -17.29
C GLU A 77 -9.02 -11.42 -18.64
N ASP A 78 -10.23 -11.65 -19.16
CA ASP A 78 -10.77 -11.05 -20.38
C ASP A 78 -11.00 -9.53 -20.27
N GLN A 79 -11.10 -9.01 -19.04
CA GLN A 79 -11.25 -7.58 -18.74
C GLN A 79 -9.95 -6.97 -18.22
N ALA A 80 -8.91 -7.78 -18.03
CA ALA A 80 -7.65 -7.32 -17.51
C ALA A 80 -6.96 -6.40 -18.52
N VAL A 81 -6.46 -5.27 -18.04
CA VAL A 81 -5.75 -4.28 -18.87
C VAL A 81 -4.32 -4.19 -18.37
N THR A 82 -3.35 -4.34 -19.28
CA THR A 82 -1.96 -4.03 -18.99
C THR A 82 -1.78 -2.53 -19.14
N VAL A 83 -1.42 -1.88 -18.04
CA VAL A 83 -1.13 -0.45 -17.98
C VAL A 83 0.38 -0.28 -17.89
N GLU A 84 0.96 0.39 -18.87
CA GLU A 84 2.34 0.85 -18.83
C GLU A 84 2.37 2.29 -18.30
N SER A 85 2.79 2.43 -17.04
CA SER A 85 2.92 3.73 -16.41
C SER A 85 4.38 4.10 -16.22
N PRO A 86 4.82 5.30 -16.66
CA PRO A 86 6.12 5.84 -16.27
C PRO A 86 6.29 6.03 -14.75
N ILE A 87 5.18 6.02 -14.01
CA ILE A 87 5.12 6.27 -12.56
C ILE A 87 5.10 4.94 -11.79
N TRP A 88 4.21 4.02 -12.18
CA TRP A 88 3.97 2.75 -11.46
C TRP A 88 4.60 1.52 -12.12
N GLY A 89 5.29 1.70 -13.24
CA GLY A 89 5.79 0.59 -14.07
C GLY A 89 4.66 -0.08 -14.87
N THR A 90 4.98 -1.26 -15.40
CA THR A 90 4.01 -2.12 -16.10
C THR A 90 3.24 -2.95 -15.07
N THR A 91 1.92 -2.77 -15.02
CA THR A 91 1.04 -3.52 -14.11
C THR A 91 -0.21 -4.01 -14.83
N VAL A 92 -0.76 -5.14 -14.38
CA VAL A 92 -2.06 -5.65 -14.85
C VAL A 92 -3.13 -5.20 -13.85
N VAL A 93 -4.17 -4.53 -14.35
CA VAL A 93 -5.33 -4.08 -13.56
C VAL A 93 -6.60 -4.77 -14.04
N ASP A 94 -7.65 -4.76 -13.21
CA ASP A 94 -8.91 -5.48 -13.42
C ASP A 94 -9.90 -4.78 -14.37
N GLY A 95 -9.43 -3.75 -15.10
CA GLY A 95 -10.22 -2.96 -16.06
C GLY A 95 -11.28 -2.05 -15.43
N LYS A 96 -11.39 -1.99 -14.10
CA LYS A 96 -12.40 -1.16 -13.41
C LYS A 96 -11.95 0.30 -13.32
N PRO A 97 -12.89 1.25 -13.15
CA PRO A 97 -12.54 2.65 -12.92
C PRO A 97 -11.64 2.81 -11.70
N LEU A 98 -10.71 3.76 -11.77
CA LEU A 98 -9.85 4.09 -10.64
C LEU A 98 -10.71 4.50 -9.43
N GLY A 99 -10.50 3.85 -8.30
CA GLY A 99 -11.26 4.10 -7.06
C GLY A 99 -12.53 3.26 -6.90
N TYR A 100 -12.86 2.37 -7.85
CA TYR A 100 -13.97 1.43 -7.70
C TYR A 100 -13.87 0.61 -6.39
N PRO A 101 -14.97 0.41 -5.63
CA PRO A 101 -16.37 0.78 -5.93
C PRO A 101 -16.79 2.17 -5.39
N LEU A 102 -15.82 3.00 -4.99
CA LEU A 102 -16.04 4.33 -4.42
C LEU A 102 -15.77 5.45 -5.45
N ASP A 103 -15.66 5.10 -6.73
CA ASP A 103 -15.48 6.01 -7.87
C ASP A 103 -16.69 6.93 -8.11
N ARG A 104 -17.83 6.62 -7.49
CA ARG A 104 -19.12 7.31 -7.67
C ARG A 104 -19.82 7.52 -6.33
N PRO A 105 -20.81 8.43 -6.26
CA PRO A 105 -21.63 8.61 -5.06
C PRO A 105 -22.28 7.29 -4.64
N VAL A 106 -21.95 6.85 -3.42
CA VAL A 106 -22.51 5.63 -2.83
C VAL A 106 -23.72 6.00 -2.00
N ILE A 107 -24.85 5.36 -2.28
CA ILE A 107 -26.04 5.45 -1.43
C ILE A 107 -25.81 4.55 -0.21
N ARG A 108 -26.10 5.04 0.99
CA ARG A 108 -25.78 4.40 2.30
C ARG A 108 -26.02 2.88 2.34
N HIS A 109 -27.09 2.39 1.72
CA HIS A 109 -27.50 0.99 1.77
C HIS A 109 -26.77 0.06 0.79
N VAL A 110 -25.97 0.59 -0.15
CA VAL A 110 -25.34 -0.22 -1.22
C VAL A 110 -24.39 -1.27 -0.66
N PHE A 111 -23.69 -0.99 0.44
CA PHE A 111 -22.80 -1.95 1.08
C PHE A 111 -23.43 -2.67 2.29
N HIS A 112 -24.69 -2.39 2.60
CA HIS A 112 -25.37 -3.07 3.70
C HIS A 112 -25.71 -4.51 3.28
N GLY A 113 -25.15 -5.50 3.97
CA GLY A 113 -25.43 -6.92 3.73
C GLY A 113 -24.71 -7.53 2.52
N VAL A 114 -23.78 -6.80 1.90
CA VAL A 114 -22.97 -7.31 0.79
C VAL A 114 -21.82 -8.16 1.34
N PRO A 115 -21.71 -9.46 0.96
CA PRO A 115 -20.79 -10.39 1.61
C PRO A 115 -19.31 -10.16 1.26
N ASN A 116 -19.03 -9.42 0.19
CA ASN A 116 -17.68 -9.10 -0.30
C ASN A 116 -17.21 -7.68 0.03
N ALA A 117 -17.96 -6.96 0.88
CA ALA A 117 -17.60 -5.66 1.43
C ALA A 117 -17.49 -5.75 2.96
N TYR A 118 -16.44 -5.18 3.54
CA TYR A 118 -16.23 -5.20 4.99
C TYR A 118 -15.70 -3.87 5.51
N PHE A 119 -16.33 -3.38 6.57
CA PHE A 119 -15.89 -2.18 7.29
C PHE A 119 -15.38 -2.59 8.67
N LYS A 120 -14.18 -2.16 9.02
CA LYS A 120 -13.57 -2.40 10.32
C LYS A 120 -13.27 -1.09 11.01
N ASP A 121 -13.75 -0.92 12.24
CA ASP A 121 -13.31 0.18 13.09
C ASP A 121 -11.85 -0.03 13.48
N VAL A 122 -11.03 1.00 13.25
CA VAL A 122 -9.60 1.03 13.53
C VAL A 122 -9.26 2.33 14.26
N VAL A 123 -8.16 2.34 15.01
CA VAL A 123 -7.74 3.51 15.79
C VAL A 123 -6.27 3.81 15.48
N VAL A 124 -5.98 5.05 15.11
CA VAL A 124 -4.61 5.52 14.84
C VAL A 124 -4.11 6.30 16.04
N PHE A 125 -3.08 5.77 16.70
CA PHE A 125 -2.43 6.40 17.84
C PHE A 125 -1.21 7.20 17.39
N HIS A 126 -0.99 8.35 18.00
CA HIS A 126 0.26 9.10 17.83
C HIS A 126 1.09 8.96 19.10
N LYS A 127 2.30 8.39 18.94
CA LYS A 127 3.27 8.24 20.03
C LYS A 127 4.37 9.28 19.89
N ASN A 128 4.80 9.81 21.03
CA ASN A 128 5.98 10.67 21.08
C ASN A 128 7.26 9.82 21.06
N LEU A 129 8.39 10.45 20.69
CA LEU A 129 9.68 9.78 20.60
C LEU A 129 10.10 9.10 21.92
N GLU A 130 9.79 9.74 23.05
CA GLU A 130 10.07 9.23 24.40
C GLU A 130 9.29 7.95 24.74
N GLU A 131 8.06 7.83 24.25
CA GLU A 131 7.18 6.68 24.50
C GLU A 131 7.62 5.46 23.68
N LEU A 132 8.18 5.68 22.49
CA LEU A 132 8.71 4.61 21.63
C LEU A 132 9.92 3.92 22.26
N ASN A 133 10.79 4.67 22.93
CA ASN A 133 12.01 4.14 23.55
C ASN A 133 11.75 3.30 24.82
N GLN A 134 10.56 3.39 25.42
CA GLN A 134 10.19 2.60 26.60
C GLN A 134 9.54 1.26 26.26
N THR A 135 9.24 1.00 24.97
CA THR A 135 8.54 -0.22 24.54
C THR A 135 9.45 -1.27 23.88
N VAL A 136 10.77 -1.12 24.00
CA VAL A 136 11.78 -2.08 23.52
C VAL A 136 12.34 -2.89 24.67
#